data_AF-A0AAD1M152-F1
#
_entry.id   AF-A0AAD1M152-F1
#
_cell.length_a   1.000
_cell.length_b   1.000
_cell.length_c   1.000
_cell.angle_alpha   90.00
_cell.angle_beta   90.00
_cell.angle_gamma   90.00
#
_symmetry.space_group_name_H-M   'P 1'
#
loop_
_entity.id
_entity.type
_entity.pdbx_description
1 polymer ?
#
loop_
_entity_poly.entity_id
_entity_poly.type
_entity_poly.pdbx_seq_one_letter_code
_entity_poly.pdbx_strand_id
1 'polypeptide(L)'
;MSCKNHDDPPYQGAIYMTFAVPAGIRADTYFRGIAATMTAHGWQEGLEPTQRVYGKTLYKDGVTAIIYRDSDYPNLGIARLYGQCRNMSNHRTDMTAWTDTSDQFAQAR
;
A
#
# COMPACT_ATOMS: atom_id res chain seq x y z
N MET A 1 -4.38 10.76 -7.26
CA MET A 1 -4.31 9.80 -8.40
C MET A 1 -5.72 9.59 -8.93
N SER A 2 -5.95 9.63 -10.25
CA SER A 2 -7.29 9.32 -10.80
C SER A 2 -7.59 7.82 -10.69
N CYS A 3 -8.87 7.48 -10.49
CA CYS A 3 -9.37 6.11 -10.43
C CYS A 3 -9.89 5.57 -11.77
N LYS A 4 -10.13 6.46 -12.74
CA LYS A 4 -10.75 6.09 -14.03
C LYS A 4 -9.73 6.09 -15.16
N ASN A 5 -8.96 7.16 -15.27
CA ASN A 5 -7.94 7.36 -16.28
C ASN A 5 -6.79 8.17 -15.67
N HIS A 6 -6.03 8.94 -16.45
CA HIS A 6 -4.92 9.71 -15.89
C HIS A 6 -5.41 10.98 -15.16
N ASP A 7 -6.42 11.66 -15.72
CA ASP A 7 -6.70 13.06 -15.39
C ASP A 7 -8.14 13.38 -15.01
N ASP A 8 -9.07 12.43 -15.09
CA ASP A 8 -10.48 12.70 -14.78
C ASP A 8 -10.88 12.18 -13.40
N PRO A 9 -11.78 12.86 -12.69
CA PRO A 9 -12.37 12.32 -11.47
C PRO A 9 -13.15 11.01 -11.75
N PRO A 10 -13.40 10.19 -10.72
CA PRO A 10 -13.01 10.43 -9.33
C PRO A 10 -11.51 10.19 -9.09
N TYR A 11 -10.94 10.98 -8.18
CA TYR A 11 -9.59 10.79 -7.67
C TYR A 11 -9.62 10.07 -6.31
N GLN A 12 -8.48 9.48 -5.97
CA GLN A 12 -8.16 8.87 -4.69
C GLN A 12 -6.83 9.38 -4.15
N GLY A 13 -6.72 9.38 -2.82
CA GLY A 13 -5.43 9.47 -2.15
C GLY A 13 -4.63 8.18 -2.37
N ALA A 14 -3.31 8.32 -2.46
CA ALA A 14 -2.40 7.20 -2.61
C ALA A 14 -1.22 7.38 -1.66
N ILE A 15 -0.78 6.30 -1.03
CA ILE A 15 0.42 6.27 -0.17
C ILE A 15 1.30 5.12 -0.64
N TYR A 16 2.57 5.41 -0.87
CA TYR A 16 3.57 4.46 -1.33
C TYR A 16 4.68 4.46 -0.28
N MET A 17 4.84 3.33 0.40
CA MET A 17 5.83 3.16 1.47
C MET A 17 6.76 2.00 1.16
N THR A 18 8.02 2.18 1.54
CA THR A 18 9.04 1.14 1.56
C THR A 18 9.43 0.90 3.01
N PHE A 19 9.57 -0.36 3.41
CA PHE A 19 9.96 -0.74 4.77
C PHE A 19 10.98 -1.88 4.75
N ALA A 20 11.77 -1.99 5.82
CA ALA A 20 12.71 -3.09 5.96
C ALA A 20 11.99 -4.40 6.31
N VAL A 21 12.39 -5.49 5.64
CA VAL A 21 12.06 -6.85 6.04
C VAL A 21 13.12 -7.31 7.06
N PRO A 22 12.74 -7.68 8.29
CA PRO A 22 13.70 -8.05 9.32
C PRO A 22 14.61 -9.21 8.90
N ALA A 23 15.90 -9.09 9.18
CA ALA A 23 16.88 -10.15 8.93
C ALA A 23 16.55 -11.39 9.78
N GLY A 24 16.83 -12.58 9.23
CA GLY A 24 16.60 -13.86 9.91
C GLY A 24 15.14 -14.34 9.92
N ILE A 25 14.18 -13.52 9.48
CA ILE A 25 12.78 -13.93 9.30
C ILE A 25 12.57 -14.34 7.84
N ARG A 26 11.93 -15.49 7.61
CA ARG A 26 11.52 -15.88 6.26
C ARG A 26 10.48 -14.90 5.72
N ALA A 27 10.71 -14.37 4.53
CA ALA A 27 9.83 -13.38 3.91
C ALA A 27 8.37 -13.88 3.79
N ASP A 28 8.15 -15.12 3.36
CA ASP A 28 6.80 -15.72 3.27
C ASP A 28 6.02 -15.63 4.58
N THR A 29 6.71 -15.87 5.70
CA THR A 29 6.15 -15.84 7.04
C THR A 29 5.90 -14.41 7.49
N TYR A 30 6.82 -13.49 7.18
CA TYR A 30 6.68 -12.07 7.51
C TYR A 30 5.46 -11.44 6.82
N PHE A 31 5.31 -11.62 5.51
CA PHE A 31 4.18 -11.03 4.76
C PHE A 31 2.83 -11.67 5.13
N ARG A 32 2.78 -12.98 5.42
CA ARG A 32 1.57 -13.59 6.03
C ARG A 32 1.26 -13.00 7.40
N GLY A 33 2.28 -12.73 8.21
CA GLY A 33 2.12 -12.09 9.53
C GLY A 33 1.55 -10.67 9.43
N ILE A 34 2.00 -9.88 8.45
CA ILE A 34 1.42 -8.55 8.18
C ILE A 34 -0.07 -8.68 7.85
N ALA A 35 -0.44 -9.57 6.93
CA ALA A 35 -1.85 -9.75 6.56
C ALA A 35 -2.71 -10.24 7.74
N ALA A 36 -2.23 -11.22 8.51
CA ALA A 36 -2.93 -11.69 9.71
C ALA A 36 -3.14 -10.57 10.73
N THR A 37 -2.12 -9.73 10.94
CA THR A 37 -2.20 -8.57 11.86
C THR A 37 -3.24 -7.57 11.36
N MET A 38 -3.20 -7.21 10.07
CA MET A 38 -4.18 -6.30 9.49
C MET A 38 -5.60 -6.87 9.57
N THR A 39 -5.79 -8.16 9.30
CA THR A 39 -7.09 -8.83 9.45
C THR A 39 -7.61 -8.80 10.88
N ALA A 40 -6.73 -9.01 11.87
CA ALA A 40 -7.09 -8.83 13.28
C ALA A 40 -7.53 -7.38 13.62
N HIS A 41 -7.06 -6.40 12.84
CA HIS A 41 -7.49 -4.99 12.91
C HIS A 41 -8.65 -4.64 11.95
N GLY A 42 -9.41 -5.63 11.49
CA GLY A 42 -10.65 -5.46 10.73
C GLY A 42 -10.44 -5.22 9.23
N TRP A 43 -9.27 -5.52 8.70
CA TRP A 43 -9.08 -5.63 7.25
C TRP A 43 -9.58 -6.99 6.75
N GLN A 44 -9.90 -7.06 5.46
CA GLN A 44 -10.29 -8.29 4.79
C GLN A 44 -9.27 -8.62 3.70
N GLU A 45 -8.72 -9.82 3.71
CA GLU A 45 -7.91 -10.31 2.58
C GLU A 45 -8.77 -10.51 1.34
N GLY A 46 -8.25 -10.11 0.18
CA GLY A 46 -8.83 -10.45 -1.11
C GLY A 46 -7.86 -11.23 -1.99
N LEU A 47 -8.01 -11.08 -3.31
CA LEU A 47 -7.22 -11.86 -4.26
C LEU A 47 -5.73 -11.54 -4.16
N GLU A 48 -4.92 -12.60 -4.27
CA GLU A 48 -3.47 -12.48 -4.33
C GLU A 48 -3.06 -11.58 -5.52
N PRO A 49 -2.18 -10.59 -5.29
CA PRO A 49 -1.78 -9.67 -6.36
C PRO A 49 -0.93 -10.37 -7.42
N THR A 50 -1.28 -10.16 -8.68
CA THR A 50 -0.60 -10.74 -9.84
C THR A 50 0.88 -10.35 -9.87
N GLN A 51 1.78 -11.33 -10.05
CA GLN A 51 3.23 -11.13 -10.19
C GLN A 51 3.89 -10.37 -9.02
N ARG A 52 3.37 -10.56 -7.80
CA ARG A 52 3.97 -10.01 -6.57
C ARG A 52 4.27 -11.14 -5.59
N VAL A 53 5.55 -11.52 -5.49
CA VAL A 53 5.98 -12.61 -4.61
C VAL A 53 5.62 -12.29 -3.16
N TYR A 54 4.93 -13.23 -2.50
CA TYR A 54 4.37 -13.08 -1.14
C TYR A 54 3.40 -11.91 -0.98
N GLY A 55 2.88 -11.37 -2.08
CA GLY A 55 2.01 -10.22 -2.04
C GLY A 55 0.70 -10.52 -1.29
N LYS A 56 0.11 -9.47 -0.73
CA LYS A 56 -1.18 -9.52 -0.03
C LYS A 56 -2.00 -8.33 -0.48
N THR A 57 -3.25 -8.59 -0.86
CA THR A 57 -4.23 -7.52 -1.12
C THR A 57 -5.23 -7.54 0.02
N LEU A 58 -5.42 -6.39 0.68
CA LEU A 58 -6.36 -6.24 1.78
C LEU A 58 -7.28 -5.04 1.57
N TYR A 59 -8.49 -5.11 2.12
CA TYR A 59 -9.51 -4.08 2.00
C TYR A 59 -10.06 -3.70 3.38
N LYS A 60 -10.30 -2.41 3.60
CA LYS A 60 -11.03 -1.93 4.78
C LYS A 60 -11.66 -0.59 4.48
N ASP A 61 -12.95 -0.44 4.73
CA ASP A 61 -13.67 0.84 4.61
C ASP A 61 -13.37 1.56 3.28
N GLY A 62 -13.39 0.84 2.17
CA GLY A 62 -13.12 1.35 0.82
C GLY A 62 -11.65 1.74 0.53
N VAL A 63 -10.72 1.45 1.45
CA VAL A 63 -9.28 1.52 1.23
C VAL A 63 -8.75 0.16 0.80
N THR A 64 -7.89 0.15 -0.21
CA THR A 64 -7.17 -1.05 -0.68
C THR A 64 -5.70 -0.94 -0.30
N ALA A 65 -5.14 -1.97 0.31
CA ALA A 65 -3.71 -2.11 0.57
C ALA A 65 -3.13 -3.27 -0.25
N ILE A 66 -2.03 -3.03 -0.95
CA ILE A 66 -1.25 -4.05 -1.65
C ILE A 66 0.14 -4.04 -1.05
N ILE A 67 0.51 -5.13 -0.37
CA ILE A 67 1.77 -5.25 0.36
C ILE A 67 2.55 -6.43 -0.22
N TYR A 68 3.81 -6.22 -0.60
CA TYR A 68 4.61 -7.26 -1.25
C TYR A 68 6.10 -7.04 -1.05
N ARG A 69 6.90 -8.08 -1.29
CA ARG A 69 8.37 -7.98 -1.26
C ARG A 69 8.88 -7.33 -2.53
N ASP A 70 9.84 -6.42 -2.41
CA ASP A 70 10.53 -5.88 -3.57
C ASP A 70 11.31 -6.98 -4.32
N SER A 71 11.32 -6.92 -5.66
CA SER A 71 11.98 -7.95 -6.48
C SER A 71 13.49 -7.76 -6.56
N ASP A 72 13.94 -6.51 -6.52
CA ASP A 72 15.32 -6.12 -6.75
C ASP A 72 16.07 -6.03 -5.41
N TYR A 73 15.34 -5.66 -4.35
CA TYR A 73 15.85 -5.54 -2.98
C TYR A 73 15.05 -6.44 -2.02
N PRO A 74 15.35 -7.75 -1.92
CA PRO A 74 14.56 -8.69 -1.12
C PRO A 74 14.50 -8.39 0.39
N ASN A 75 15.38 -7.53 0.89
CA ASN A 75 15.38 -7.00 2.25
C ASN A 75 14.37 -5.85 2.44
N LEU A 76 13.63 -5.46 1.39
CA LEU A 76 12.62 -4.41 1.42
C LEU A 76 11.23 -4.98 1.11
N GLY A 77 10.23 -4.41 1.77
CA GLY A 77 8.82 -4.57 1.46
C GLY A 77 8.24 -3.25 0.97
N ILE A 78 7.24 -3.36 0.11
CA ILE A 78 6.50 -2.24 -0.45
C ILE A 78 5.06 -2.35 0.05
N ALA A 79 4.51 -1.24 0.54
CA ALA A 79 3.09 -1.09 0.83
C ALA A 79 2.51 0.04 -0.03
N ARG A 80 1.50 -0.28 -0.83
CA ARG A 80 0.72 0.70 -1.59
C ARG A 80 -0.69 0.74 -1.03
N LEU A 81 -1.12 1.91 -0.58
CA LEU A 81 -2.49 2.12 -0.11
C LEU A 81 -3.21 3.07 -1.05
N TYR A 82 -4.43 2.72 -1.37
CA TYR A 82 -5.32 3.45 -2.27
C TYR A 82 -6.61 3.75 -1.53
N GLY A 83 -6.91 5.04 -1.36
CA GLY A 83 -8.11 5.50 -0.68
C GLY A 83 -9.37 5.33 -1.52
N GLN A 84 -10.48 5.89 -1.04
CA GLN A 84 -11.73 5.82 -1.77
C GLN A 84 -11.74 6.70 -3.02
N CYS A 85 -12.28 6.16 -4.11
CA CYS A 85 -12.54 6.85 -5.37
C CYS A 85 -13.78 7.74 -5.30
N ARG A 86 -13.74 8.78 -4.45
CA ARG A 86 -14.86 9.70 -4.25
C ARG A 86 -14.49 11.18 -4.32
N ASN A 87 -13.22 11.51 -4.59
CA ASN A 87 -12.84 12.91 -4.73
C ASN A 87 -13.17 13.40 -6.15
N MET A 88 -14.14 14.30 -6.26
CA MET A 88 -14.61 14.86 -7.54
C MET A 88 -13.97 16.22 -7.87
N SER A 89 -13.09 16.74 -7.01
CA SER A 89 -12.42 18.02 -7.21
C SER A 89 -11.46 17.94 -8.40
N ASN A 90 -11.28 19.05 -9.13
CA ASN A 90 -10.37 19.09 -10.27
C ASN A 90 -8.91 19.20 -9.79
N HIS A 91 -8.14 18.13 -9.99
CA HIS A 91 -6.73 18.05 -9.59
C HIS A 91 -5.76 18.03 -10.79
N ARG A 92 -6.23 18.34 -12.01
CA ARG A 92 -5.41 18.25 -13.23
C ARG A 92 -4.19 19.17 -13.23
N THR A 93 -4.26 20.27 -12.50
CA THR A 93 -3.20 21.26 -12.40
C THR A 93 -2.45 21.17 -11.08
N ASP A 94 -2.77 20.18 -10.24
CA ASP A 94 -2.05 19.96 -9.00
C ASP A 94 -0.62 19.55 -9.32
N MET A 95 0.30 19.96 -8.45
CA MET A 95 1.67 19.48 -8.51
C MET A 95 1.66 17.96 -8.33
N THR A 96 2.14 17.22 -9.33
CA THR A 96 2.15 15.75 -9.35
C THR A 96 3.26 15.15 -8.48
N ALA A 97 3.93 15.95 -7.65
CA ALA A 97 4.97 15.52 -6.75
C ALA A 97 4.38 14.79 -5.53
N TRP A 98 5.06 13.73 -5.10
CA TRP A 98 4.74 13.06 -3.84
C TRP A 98 5.15 13.95 -2.66
N THR A 99 4.30 14.00 -1.64
CA THR A 99 4.65 14.58 -0.34
C THR A 99 5.25 13.49 0.53
N ASP A 100 6.44 13.72 1.09
CA ASP A 100 7.02 12.81 2.07
C ASP A 100 6.22 12.91 3.37
N THR A 101 5.83 11.74 3.89
CA THR A 101 5.05 11.59 5.12
C THR A 101 5.72 10.66 6.11
N SER A 102 7.00 10.33 5.88
CA SER A 102 7.77 9.41 6.72
C SER A 102 7.88 9.91 8.17
N ASP A 103 7.83 11.23 8.38
CA ASP A 103 7.84 11.88 9.69
C ASP A 103 6.53 11.71 10.49
N GLN A 104 5.43 11.32 9.82
CA GLN A 104 4.14 11.05 10.44
C GLN A 104 4.06 9.66 11.07
N PHE A 105 5.07 8.80 10.84
CA PHE A 105 5.15 7.48 11.43
C PHE A 105 6.17 7.47 12.57
N ALA A 106 5.78 6.89 13.71
CA ALA A 106 6.72 6.68 14.79
C ALA A 106 7.89 5.82 14.28
N GLN A 107 9.12 6.25 14.57
CA GLN A 107 10.28 5.42 14.25
C GLN A 107 10.17 4.10 15.01
N ALA A 108 10.34 2.98 14.28
CA ALA A 108 10.46 1.67 14.89
C ALA A 108 11.67 1.70 15.83
N ARG A 109 11.42 1.46 17.12
CA ARG A 109 12.46 1.31 18.14
C ARG A 109 13.15 -0.04 18.03
#